data_AF-A0A843T5G3-F1
#
_entry.id   AF-A0A843T5G3-F1
#
_cell.length_a   1.000
_cell.length_b   1.000
_cell.length_c   1.000
_cell.angle_alpha   90.00
_cell.angle_beta   90.00
_cell.angle_gamma   90.00
#
_symmetry.space_group_name_H-M   'P 1'
#
loop_
_entity.id
_entity.type
_entity.pdbx_description
1 polymer ?
#
loop_
_entity_poly.entity_id
_entity_poly.type
_entity_poly.pdbx_seq_one_letter_code
_entity_poly.pdbx_strand_id
1 'polypeptide(L)'
;MTMYQPLHETTAVQQLHTWLGDFGFNDTDPDGLEVTPPIKGVSDYHQIPDRLREWLLGLRLLRGVPLTHLVPDPALLPPESIRFFHVDPTWTDRLVDGALSTAGAGTSDFTFAIDGLMLIRNGLDSDLEQIVEDQAVDVAWQAGKDPMTGMLIRSELVRRWPDLVVRARKKKGDSMGTMAILRKEPISRDVMIALFAGSPSQVEVREPDVAIRFGVERVKVNGKPTDDLRINLRGFEGTFVADPAGNPVDVDVGWRKKSRRVLNIFKLASDIKTNGDWKPGKIDREPGARDIAINLEQLPYVQVFTTDEPESEGSKPADSFVSIQGKPAIALQNGRYVHIDRIAARRASPASAERGE
;
A
#
# COMPACT_ATOMS: atom_id res chain seq x y z
N MET A 1 35.37 -43.17 30.75
CA MET A 1 35.78 -41.89 31.34
C MET A 1 37.25 -41.68 30.96
N THR A 2 37.48 -41.07 29.81
CA THR A 2 38.81 -40.75 29.28
C THR A 2 38.82 -39.24 29.11
N MET A 3 39.47 -38.57 30.06
CA MET A 3 39.64 -37.12 30.11
C MET A 3 40.54 -36.63 28.97
N TYR A 4 40.11 -35.53 28.33
CA TYR A 4 40.94 -34.49 27.72
C TYR A 4 42.15 -34.93 26.88
N GLN A 5 42.00 -34.92 25.56
CA GLN A 5 43.13 -34.76 24.64
C GLN A 5 43.72 -33.35 24.79
N PRO A 6 45.05 -33.19 24.87
CA PRO A 6 45.68 -31.88 24.95
C PRO A 6 45.50 -31.13 23.63
N LEU A 7 45.07 -29.88 23.71
CA LEU A 7 45.02 -28.94 22.59
C LEU A 7 46.46 -28.68 22.12
N HIS A 8 46.82 -29.16 20.93
CA HIS A 8 48.03 -28.71 20.27
C HIS A 8 47.85 -27.23 19.90
N GLU A 9 48.84 -26.39 20.23
CA GLU A 9 48.92 -24.98 19.88
C GLU A 9 49.00 -24.80 18.35
N THR A 10 47.87 -24.94 17.66
CA THR A 10 47.67 -24.27 16.38
C THR A 10 47.24 -22.86 16.72
N THR A 11 48.03 -21.87 16.29
CA THR A 11 47.68 -20.46 16.51
C THR A 11 46.29 -20.21 15.93
N ALA A 12 45.46 -19.40 16.60
CA ALA A 12 44.11 -19.07 16.13
C ALA A 12 44.10 -18.59 14.67
N VAL A 13 45.19 -17.96 14.23
CA VAL A 13 45.44 -17.54 12.84
C VAL A 13 45.49 -18.70 11.86
N GLN A 14 46.10 -19.84 12.24
CA GLN A 14 46.23 -21.00 11.38
C GLN A 14 44.90 -21.75 11.24
N GLN A 15 44.12 -21.85 12.32
CA GLN A 15 42.76 -22.36 12.25
C GLN A 15 41.84 -21.44 11.43
N LEU A 16 41.96 -20.12 11.59
CA LEU A 16 41.26 -19.14 10.78
C LEU A 16 41.66 -19.27 9.29
N HIS A 17 42.94 -19.48 9.00
CA HIS A 17 43.42 -19.60 7.62
C HIS A 17 42.94 -20.90 6.94
N THR A 18 42.93 -22.02 7.66
CA THR A 18 42.36 -23.28 7.17
C THR A 18 40.85 -23.15 6.94
N TRP A 19 40.13 -22.50 7.87
CA TRP A 19 38.69 -22.24 7.74
C TRP A 19 38.36 -21.26 6.60
N LEU A 20 39.16 -20.20 6.42
CA LEU A 20 39.03 -19.25 5.30
C LEU A 20 39.29 -19.90 3.95
N GLY A 21 40.09 -20.97 3.89
CA GLY A 21 40.36 -21.73 2.67
C GLY A 21 39.15 -22.50 2.12
N ASP A 22 38.12 -22.70 2.95
CA ASP A 22 36.87 -23.36 2.54
C ASP A 22 35.86 -22.40 1.87
N PHE A 23 36.12 -21.10 1.90
CA PHE A 23 35.32 -20.09 1.21
C PHE A 23 35.83 -19.89 -0.22
N GLY A 24 35.14 -20.46 -1.21
CA GLY A 24 35.41 -20.22 -2.62
C GLY A 24 34.73 -18.94 -3.12
N PHE A 25 35.45 -18.11 -3.88
CA PHE A 25 34.87 -16.97 -4.60
C PHE A 25 34.52 -17.41 -6.04
N ASN A 26 33.32 -17.11 -6.50
CA ASN A 26 32.88 -17.42 -7.86
C ASN A 26 32.82 -16.12 -8.70
N ASP A 27 33.60 -16.06 -9.78
CA ASP A 27 33.84 -14.84 -10.60
C ASP A 27 32.68 -14.50 -11.57
N THR A 28 31.55 -15.20 -11.49
CA THR A 28 30.43 -15.06 -12.44
C THR A 28 29.26 -14.19 -11.97
N ASP A 29 29.29 -13.67 -10.74
CA ASP A 29 28.21 -12.87 -10.16
C ASP A 29 28.50 -11.36 -10.20
N PRO A 30 27.51 -10.46 -10.44
CA PRO A 30 27.75 -9.02 -10.58
C PRO A 30 28.37 -8.35 -9.35
N ASP A 31 28.17 -8.94 -8.16
CA ASP A 31 28.66 -8.45 -6.86
C ASP A 31 29.79 -9.35 -6.26
N GLY A 32 30.19 -10.43 -6.93
CA GLY A 32 31.39 -11.25 -6.61
C GLY A 32 31.43 -11.95 -5.24
N LEU A 33 30.30 -12.09 -4.54
CA LEU A 33 30.25 -12.62 -3.17
C LEU A 33 29.18 -13.71 -3.00
N GLU A 34 29.40 -14.89 -3.60
CA GLU A 34 28.73 -16.12 -3.14
C GLU A 34 29.61 -16.83 -2.12
N VAL A 35 29.38 -16.52 -0.85
CA VAL A 35 29.96 -17.25 0.28
C VAL A 35 29.13 -18.53 0.44
N THR A 36 29.68 -19.69 0.10
CA THR A 36 29.06 -20.98 0.48
C THR A 36 29.64 -21.40 1.83
N PRO A 37 28.94 -21.17 2.95
CA PRO A 37 29.53 -21.47 4.25
C PRO A 37 29.69 -22.98 4.46
N PRO A 38 30.77 -23.43 5.13
CA PRO A 38 31.06 -24.85 5.30
C PRO A 38 30.15 -25.56 6.33
N ILE A 39 29.15 -24.90 6.92
CA ILE A 39 28.44 -25.43 8.09
C ILE A 39 27.06 -26.02 7.71
N LYS A 40 27.04 -27.32 7.44
CA LYS A 40 25.84 -28.14 7.71
C LYS A 40 25.57 -28.10 9.23
N GLY A 41 24.58 -27.32 9.67
CA GLY A 41 24.00 -27.51 11.02
C GLY A 41 23.81 -26.29 11.93
N VAL A 42 23.89 -25.04 11.44
CA VAL A 42 23.51 -23.87 12.26
C VAL A 42 21.98 -23.82 12.51
N SER A 43 21.18 -24.57 11.76
CA SER A 43 19.71 -24.57 11.82
C SER A 43 19.11 -25.06 13.15
N ASP A 44 19.83 -25.86 13.94
CA ASP A 44 19.22 -26.62 15.03
C ASP A 44 19.44 -26.04 16.45
N TYR A 45 20.38 -25.09 16.63
CA TYR A 45 20.86 -24.73 17.97
C TYR A 45 20.61 -23.28 18.43
N HIS A 46 20.10 -22.38 17.60
CA HIS A 46 19.79 -21.01 18.01
C HIS A 46 18.37 -20.62 17.61
N GLN A 47 17.42 -20.87 18.52
CA GLN A 47 16.10 -20.26 18.42
C GLN A 47 16.24 -18.77 18.72
N ILE A 48 15.98 -17.93 17.71
CA ILE A 48 15.85 -16.49 17.89
C ILE A 48 14.71 -16.28 18.89
N PRO A 49 14.92 -15.54 19.99
CA PRO A 49 13.84 -15.24 20.93
C PRO A 49 12.65 -14.60 20.20
N ASP A 50 11.44 -15.06 20.49
CA ASP A 50 10.22 -14.63 19.76
C ASP A 50 10.09 -13.10 19.71
N ARG A 51 10.37 -12.43 20.83
CA ARG A 51 10.34 -10.95 20.91
C ARG A 51 11.29 -10.28 19.92
N LEU A 52 12.48 -10.84 19.71
CA LEU A 52 13.45 -10.32 18.76
C LEU A 52 12.98 -10.60 17.33
N ARG A 53 12.49 -11.81 17.06
CA ARG A 53 11.90 -12.18 15.76
C ARG A 53 10.75 -11.25 15.38
N GLU A 54 9.78 -11.03 16.27
CA GLU A 54 8.65 -10.11 16.06
C GLU A 54 9.11 -8.68 15.78
N TRP A 55 10.14 -8.20 16.49
CA TRP A 55 10.69 -6.87 16.27
C TRP A 55 11.37 -6.74 14.91
N LEU A 56 12.20 -7.73 14.52
CA LEU A 56 12.86 -7.76 13.22
C LEU A 56 11.87 -7.91 12.06
N LEU A 57 10.83 -8.74 12.23
CA LEU A 57 9.71 -8.85 11.29
C LEU A 57 8.98 -7.50 11.17
N GLY A 58 8.81 -6.80 12.29
CA GLY A 58 8.33 -5.43 12.33
C GLY A 58 9.15 -4.49 11.42
N LEU A 59 10.47 -4.55 11.46
CA LEU A 59 11.34 -3.72 10.61
C LEU A 59 11.14 -4.02 9.12
N ARG A 60 10.98 -5.30 8.72
CA ARG A 60 10.65 -5.65 7.32
C ARG A 60 9.30 -5.09 6.88
N LEU A 61 8.35 -4.99 7.79
CA LEU A 61 7.07 -4.32 7.58
C LEU A 61 7.15 -2.80 7.77
N LEU A 62 8.35 -2.21 7.87
CA LEU A 62 8.63 -0.79 8.08
C LEU A 62 8.10 -0.24 9.43
N ARG A 63 7.81 -1.09 10.42
CA ARG A 63 7.40 -0.66 11.77
C ARG A 63 8.62 -0.11 12.51
N GLY A 64 8.42 0.99 13.23
CA GLY A 64 9.51 1.66 13.95
C GLY A 64 10.45 2.48 13.08
N VAL A 65 10.30 2.47 11.74
CA VAL A 65 11.04 3.35 10.83
C VAL A 65 10.41 4.76 10.88
N PRO A 66 11.18 5.81 11.23
CA PRO A 66 10.66 7.17 11.25
C PRO A 66 10.13 7.61 9.88
N LEU A 67 9.00 8.33 9.86
CA LEU A 67 8.38 8.79 8.62
C LEU A 67 9.31 9.64 7.75
N THR A 68 10.24 10.38 8.34
CA THR A 68 11.25 11.17 7.62
C THR A 68 12.21 10.32 6.76
N HIS A 69 12.37 9.03 7.07
CA HIS A 69 13.14 8.11 6.23
C HIS A 69 12.30 7.52 5.08
N LEU A 70 10.98 7.45 5.24
CA LEU A 70 10.06 6.98 4.20
C LEU A 70 9.65 8.10 3.23
N VAL A 71 9.50 9.32 3.77
CA VAL A 71 9.09 10.53 3.06
C VAL A 71 10.08 11.65 3.43
N PRO A 72 11.21 11.76 2.72
CA PRO A 72 12.26 12.73 3.06
C PRO A 72 11.83 14.19 2.92
N ASP A 73 10.96 14.47 1.95
CA ASP A 73 10.43 15.81 1.69
C ASP A 73 8.89 15.82 1.88
N PRO A 74 8.33 16.72 2.71
CA PRO A 74 6.88 16.88 2.86
C PRO A 74 6.12 17.10 1.55
N ALA A 75 6.74 17.65 0.51
CA ALA A 75 6.15 17.82 -0.82
C ALA A 75 5.92 16.48 -1.54
N LEU A 76 6.56 15.40 -1.10
CA LEU A 76 6.30 14.04 -1.59
C LEU A 76 5.02 13.45 -0.99
N LEU A 77 4.46 14.01 0.07
CA LEU A 77 3.14 13.62 0.58
C LEU A 77 2.33 14.85 1.03
N PRO A 78 1.82 15.66 0.08
CA PRO A 78 0.99 16.81 0.38
C PRO A 78 -0.31 16.42 1.12
N PRO A 79 -0.98 17.37 1.79
CA PRO A 79 -2.31 17.14 2.35
C PRO A 79 -3.31 16.69 1.28
N GLU A 80 -4.22 15.78 1.64
CA GLU A 80 -5.22 15.18 0.74
C GLU A 80 -4.58 14.52 -0.50
N SER A 81 -3.53 13.72 -0.27
CA SER A 81 -2.83 12.99 -1.32
C SER A 81 -2.56 11.54 -0.94
N ILE A 82 -2.28 10.75 -1.98
CA ILE A 82 -1.96 9.33 -1.90
C ILE A 82 -0.71 9.07 -2.75
N ARG A 83 0.16 8.18 -2.28
CA ARG A 83 1.35 7.71 -3.01
C ARG A 83 1.42 6.19 -2.95
N PHE A 84 1.62 5.57 -4.10
CA PHE A 84 1.96 4.15 -4.20
C PHE A 84 3.47 4.01 -4.37
N PHE A 85 4.04 2.94 -3.84
CA PHE A 85 5.48 2.71 -3.85
C PHE A 85 5.79 1.21 -3.84
N HIS A 86 7.01 0.87 -4.25
CA HIS A 86 7.57 -0.47 -4.08
C HIS A 86 8.48 -0.47 -2.85
N VAL A 87 8.51 -1.59 -2.12
CA VAL A 87 9.50 -1.83 -1.09
C VAL A 87 10.64 -2.63 -1.69
N ASP A 88 11.84 -2.08 -1.59
CA ASP A 88 13.05 -2.77 -2.00
C ASP A 88 13.42 -3.81 -0.92
N PRO A 89 13.44 -5.12 -1.24
CA PRO A 89 13.77 -6.17 -0.28
C PRO A 89 15.20 -6.04 0.23
N THR A 90 16.14 -5.58 -0.62
CA THR A 90 17.53 -5.34 -0.24
C THR A 90 17.60 -4.22 0.80
N TRP A 91 16.80 -3.17 0.65
CA TRP A 91 16.76 -2.08 1.63
C TRP A 91 16.27 -2.56 3.00
N THR A 92 15.22 -3.39 3.03
CA THR A 92 14.71 -3.96 4.29
C THR A 92 15.70 -4.95 4.92
N ASP A 93 16.44 -5.71 4.11
CA ASP A 93 17.52 -6.58 4.60
C ASP A 93 18.64 -5.75 5.24
N ARG A 94 19.08 -4.67 4.59
CA ARG A 94 20.11 -3.78 5.16
C ARG A 94 19.65 -3.09 6.43
N LEU A 95 18.35 -2.81 6.57
CA LEU A 95 17.79 -2.29 7.82
C LEU A 95 17.92 -3.30 8.97
N VAL A 96 17.61 -4.58 8.69
CA VAL A 96 17.79 -5.69 9.64
C VAL A 96 19.26 -5.90 9.98
N ASP A 97 20.15 -5.92 8.99
CA ASP A 97 21.59 -6.05 9.20
C ASP A 97 22.14 -4.91 10.07
N GLY A 98 21.71 -3.68 9.78
CA GLY A 98 22.11 -2.49 10.54
C GLY A 98 21.70 -2.58 12.00
N ALA A 99 20.49 -3.05 12.28
CA ALA A 99 20.03 -3.31 13.65
C ALA A 99 20.92 -4.33 14.37
N LEU A 100 21.26 -5.44 13.70
CA LEU A 100 22.07 -6.53 14.27
C LEU A 100 23.57 -6.23 14.30
N SER A 101 24.05 -5.27 13.51
CA SER A 101 25.46 -4.87 13.47
C SER A 101 25.99 -4.38 14.82
N THR A 102 25.10 -3.87 15.67
CA THR A 102 25.43 -3.42 17.03
C THR A 102 25.86 -4.55 17.97
N ALA A 103 25.57 -5.81 17.63
CA ALA A 103 25.91 -6.97 18.44
C ALA A 103 27.29 -7.56 18.10
N GLY A 104 27.94 -7.15 17.00
CA GLY A 104 29.27 -7.65 16.62
C GLY A 104 30.39 -6.84 17.26
N ALA A 105 31.31 -7.47 17.99
CA ALA A 105 32.41 -6.79 18.67
C ALA A 105 33.73 -6.82 17.86
N GLY A 106 33.82 -7.56 16.75
CA GLY A 106 35.03 -7.60 15.91
C GLY A 106 34.91 -8.39 14.60
N THR A 107 36.00 -8.41 13.82
CA THR A 107 36.08 -9.06 12.49
C THR A 107 35.86 -10.57 12.51
N SER A 108 36.24 -11.25 13.60
CA SER A 108 35.95 -12.68 13.82
C SER A 108 34.48 -12.95 14.12
N ASP A 109 33.79 -12.00 14.76
CA ASP A 109 32.37 -12.14 15.06
C ASP A 109 31.55 -11.94 13.77
N PHE A 110 32.03 -11.06 12.87
CA PHE A 110 31.39 -10.81 11.58
C PHE A 110 31.30 -12.08 10.73
N THR A 111 32.33 -12.92 10.73
CA THR A 111 32.35 -14.18 9.95
C THR A 111 31.33 -15.20 10.45
N PHE A 112 31.10 -15.29 11.76
CA PHE A 112 30.02 -16.11 12.32
C PHE A 112 28.64 -15.44 12.20
N ALA A 113 28.61 -14.10 12.20
CA ALA A 113 27.38 -13.33 12.07
C ALA A 113 26.76 -13.46 10.67
N ILE A 114 27.55 -13.58 9.60
CA ILE A 114 27.03 -13.72 8.23
C ILE A 114 26.06 -14.91 8.10
N ASP A 115 26.44 -16.09 8.60
CA ASP A 115 25.59 -17.28 8.54
C ASP A 115 24.32 -17.11 9.39
N GLY A 116 24.47 -16.51 10.58
CA GLY A 116 23.34 -16.17 11.45
C GLY A 116 22.38 -15.17 10.81
N LEU A 117 22.90 -14.16 10.10
CA LEU A 117 22.09 -13.17 9.37
C LEU A 117 21.28 -13.83 8.25
N MET A 118 21.88 -14.77 7.50
CA MET A 118 21.17 -15.52 6.47
C MET A 118 20.04 -16.37 7.06
N LEU A 119 20.30 -17.07 8.16
CA LEU A 119 19.27 -17.84 8.87
C LEU A 119 18.14 -16.94 9.38
N ILE A 120 18.47 -15.79 9.94
CA ILE A 120 17.48 -14.80 10.41
C ILE A 120 16.63 -14.31 9.23
N ARG A 121 17.24 -13.88 8.13
CA ARG A 121 16.52 -13.39 6.95
C ARG A 121 15.56 -14.43 6.41
N ASN A 122 16.03 -15.66 6.17
CA ASN A 122 15.18 -16.75 5.70
C ASN A 122 14.03 -17.06 6.66
N GLY A 123 14.29 -16.98 7.98
CA GLY A 123 13.26 -17.12 9.00
C GLY A 123 12.20 -16.01 8.90
N LEU A 124 12.62 -14.76 8.71
CA LEU A 124 11.71 -13.62 8.57
C LEU A 124 10.93 -13.65 7.24
N ASP A 125 11.55 -14.13 6.16
CA ASP A 125 10.90 -14.38 4.87
C ASP A 125 9.78 -15.41 5.03
N SER A 126 10.07 -16.53 5.70
CA SER A 126 9.06 -17.55 6.03
C SER A 126 7.94 -16.99 6.91
N ASP A 127 8.25 -16.13 7.89
CA ASP A 127 7.25 -15.51 8.75
C ASP A 127 6.33 -14.55 7.94
N LEU A 128 6.87 -13.84 6.93
CA LEU A 128 6.07 -13.00 6.02
C LEU A 128 5.16 -13.84 5.12
N GLU A 129 5.67 -14.94 4.58
CA GLU A 129 4.89 -15.87 3.75
C GLU A 129 3.73 -16.47 4.56
N GLN A 130 3.98 -16.84 5.82
CA GLN A 130 2.94 -17.34 6.72
C GLN A 130 1.82 -16.31 6.95
N ILE A 131 2.15 -15.01 7.11
CA ILE A 131 1.14 -13.95 7.23
C ILE A 131 0.25 -13.87 5.97
N VAL A 132 0.80 -14.13 4.79
CA VAL A 132 0.04 -14.13 3.54
C VAL A 132 -0.88 -15.34 3.46
N GLU A 133 -0.36 -16.52 3.78
CA GLU A 133 -1.13 -17.77 3.80
C GLU A 133 -2.33 -17.71 4.76
N ASP A 134 -2.16 -17.08 5.92
CA ASP A 134 -3.23 -16.88 6.91
C ASP A 134 -4.36 -15.96 6.41
N GLN A 135 -4.06 -15.02 5.50
CA GLN A 135 -5.02 -14.02 5.03
C GLN A 135 -5.71 -14.39 3.72
N ALA A 136 -5.02 -15.09 2.82
CA ALA A 136 -5.51 -15.33 1.47
C ALA A 136 -5.27 -16.79 1.04
N VAL A 137 -6.39 -17.51 0.85
CA VAL A 137 -6.39 -18.86 0.28
C VAL A 137 -5.99 -18.76 -1.20
N ASP A 138 -5.06 -19.62 -1.65
CA ASP A 138 -4.54 -19.70 -3.03
C ASP A 138 -3.66 -18.53 -3.52
N VAL A 139 -3.05 -17.75 -2.61
CA VAL A 139 -2.03 -16.75 -2.99
C VAL A 139 -0.64 -17.32 -2.75
N ALA A 140 0.03 -17.78 -3.81
CA ALA A 140 1.45 -18.08 -3.79
C ALA A 140 2.24 -16.77 -3.95
N TRP A 141 2.68 -16.20 -2.83
CA TRP A 141 3.60 -15.06 -2.78
C TRP A 141 4.86 -15.49 -2.02
N GLN A 142 6.04 -15.24 -2.61
CA GLN A 142 7.33 -15.56 -2.01
C GLN A 142 8.07 -14.30 -1.62
N ALA A 143 8.47 -14.22 -0.35
CA ALA A 143 9.20 -13.07 0.16
C ALA A 143 10.58 -12.95 -0.52
N GLY A 144 11.00 -11.72 -0.82
CA GLY A 144 12.26 -11.43 -1.54
C GLY A 144 12.24 -11.73 -3.06
N LYS A 145 11.33 -12.57 -3.56
CA LYS A 145 11.19 -12.86 -5.00
C LYS A 145 10.03 -12.12 -5.65
N ASP A 146 8.88 -12.14 -5.00
CA ASP A 146 7.71 -11.41 -5.48
C ASP A 146 7.73 -9.97 -4.98
N PRO A 147 7.19 -9.02 -5.76
CA PRO A 147 7.20 -7.63 -5.38
C PRO A 147 6.38 -7.39 -4.10
N MET A 148 6.92 -6.60 -3.18
CA MET A 148 6.16 -6.02 -2.08
C MET A 148 5.87 -4.57 -2.41
N THR A 149 4.60 -4.18 -2.45
CA THR A 149 4.19 -2.78 -2.72
C THR A 149 3.52 -2.16 -1.53
N GLY A 150 3.32 -0.85 -1.56
CA GLY A 150 2.67 -0.13 -0.50
C GLY A 150 1.95 1.12 -0.96
N MET A 151 1.19 1.67 -0.03
CA MET A 151 0.39 2.86 -0.19
C MET A 151 0.53 3.74 1.06
N LEU A 152 0.84 5.01 0.84
CA LEU A 152 0.79 6.06 1.86
C LEU A 152 -0.37 7.00 1.54
N ILE A 153 -1.26 7.20 2.51
CA ILE A 153 -2.37 8.16 2.41
C ILE A 153 -2.15 9.25 3.44
N ARG A 154 -2.22 10.51 3.03
CA ARG A 154 -2.34 11.66 3.91
C ARG A 154 -3.67 12.36 3.70
N SER A 155 -4.59 12.25 4.66
CA SER A 155 -5.94 12.81 4.54
C SER A 155 -6.60 13.02 5.90
N GLU A 156 -7.47 14.03 5.99
CA GLU A 156 -8.40 14.19 7.12
C GLU A 156 -9.35 13.00 7.27
N LEU A 157 -9.57 12.19 6.23
CA LEU A 157 -10.32 10.94 6.33
C LEU A 157 -9.64 9.94 7.27
N VAL A 158 -8.32 9.77 7.16
CA VAL A 158 -7.53 8.88 8.03
C VAL A 158 -7.64 9.32 9.49
N ARG A 159 -7.61 10.63 9.72
CA ARG A 159 -7.74 11.20 11.06
C ARG A 159 -9.09 10.92 11.70
N ARG A 160 -10.17 10.99 10.93
CA ARG A 160 -11.54 10.77 11.41
C ARG A 160 -11.88 9.29 11.52
N TRP A 161 -11.30 8.48 10.64
CA TRP A 161 -11.53 7.05 10.55
C TRP A 161 -10.17 6.33 10.49
N PRO A 162 -9.51 6.07 11.63
CA PRO A 162 -8.28 5.29 11.66
C PRO A 162 -8.49 3.83 11.20
N ASP A 163 -9.71 3.32 11.34
CA ASP A 163 -10.08 1.96 10.95
C ASP A 163 -10.57 1.83 9.50
N LEU A 164 -10.13 2.71 8.60
CA LEU A 164 -10.44 2.59 7.17
C LEU A 164 -10.12 1.18 6.65
N VAL A 165 -11.03 0.66 5.84
CA VAL A 165 -10.90 -0.66 5.23
C VAL A 165 -10.18 -0.50 3.91
N VAL A 166 -9.02 -1.15 3.77
CA VAL A 166 -8.27 -1.21 2.52
C VAL A 166 -8.43 -2.61 1.93
N ARG A 167 -8.67 -2.70 0.63
CA ARG A 167 -8.67 -3.98 -0.11
C ARG A 167 -7.84 -3.82 -1.37
N ALA A 168 -6.93 -4.76 -1.61
CA ALA A 168 -6.10 -4.80 -2.79
C ALA A 168 -6.49 -5.99 -3.67
N ARG A 169 -6.44 -5.81 -4.99
CA ARG A 169 -6.79 -6.84 -5.98
C ARG A 169 -5.79 -6.89 -7.12
N LYS A 170 -5.46 -8.11 -7.55
CA LYS A 170 -4.54 -8.35 -8.67
C LYS A 170 -5.18 -8.09 -10.03
N LYS A 171 -6.50 -8.28 -10.15
CA LYS A 171 -7.25 -8.01 -11.39
C LYS A 171 -8.44 -7.08 -11.11
N LYS A 172 -8.70 -6.17 -12.05
CA LYS A 172 -9.81 -5.22 -11.97
C LYS A 172 -11.15 -5.97 -11.96
N GLY A 173 -12.01 -5.66 -10.98
CA GLY A 173 -13.36 -6.22 -10.88
C GLY A 173 -13.45 -7.64 -10.33
N ASP A 174 -12.33 -8.26 -9.93
CA ASP A 174 -12.37 -9.54 -9.23
C ASP A 174 -12.96 -9.35 -7.82
N SER A 175 -13.91 -10.19 -7.44
CA SER A 175 -14.52 -10.16 -6.10
C SER A 175 -13.95 -11.24 -5.17
N MET A 176 -13.21 -12.21 -5.73
CA MET A 176 -12.68 -13.37 -4.99
C MET A 176 -11.14 -13.28 -4.83
N GLY A 177 -10.43 -12.72 -5.81
CA GLY A 177 -8.97 -12.58 -5.78
C GLY A 177 -8.44 -11.36 -5.01
N THR A 178 -8.64 -11.31 -3.69
CA THR A 178 -8.04 -10.28 -2.84
C THR A 178 -6.58 -10.59 -2.53
N MET A 179 -5.73 -9.57 -2.60
CA MET A 179 -4.31 -9.64 -2.23
C MET A 179 -4.15 -9.45 -0.72
N ALA A 180 -3.26 -10.23 -0.11
CA ALA A 180 -2.96 -10.12 1.32
C ALA A 180 -2.33 -8.76 1.67
N ILE A 181 -2.69 -8.26 2.84
CA ILE A 181 -2.24 -6.98 3.38
C ILE A 181 -1.28 -7.26 4.53
N LEU A 182 0.01 -7.08 4.27
CA LEU A 182 1.09 -7.37 5.21
C LEU A 182 1.09 -6.39 6.40
N ARG A 183 0.70 -5.14 6.15
CA ARG A 183 0.57 -4.09 7.17
C ARG A 183 -0.52 -3.12 6.77
N LYS A 184 -1.35 -2.69 7.72
CA LYS A 184 -2.27 -1.55 7.56
C LYS A 184 -2.46 -0.86 8.90
N GLU A 185 -1.94 0.34 9.04
CA GLU A 185 -2.10 1.12 10.27
C GLU A 185 -1.87 2.62 10.05
N PRO A 186 -2.49 3.48 10.87
CA PRO A 186 -2.12 4.89 10.94
C PRO A 186 -0.73 5.03 11.58
N ILE A 187 0.20 5.68 10.88
CA ILE A 187 1.56 5.98 11.38
C ILE A 187 1.68 7.40 11.93
N SER A 188 0.72 8.27 11.62
CA SER A 188 0.54 9.61 12.18
C SER A 188 -0.96 9.90 12.29
N ARG A 189 -1.31 11.08 12.82
CA ARG A 189 -2.71 11.51 12.99
C ARG A 189 -3.50 11.54 11.68
N ASP A 190 -2.87 11.94 10.58
CA ASP A 190 -3.47 12.09 9.24
C ASP A 190 -2.83 11.18 8.20
N VAL A 191 -1.86 10.33 8.58
CA VAL A 191 -1.10 9.47 7.66
C VAL A 191 -1.31 8.00 7.97
N MET A 192 -1.70 7.22 6.97
CA MET A 192 -1.83 5.77 7.02
C MET A 192 -0.89 5.11 6.03
N ILE A 193 -0.31 3.98 6.44
CA ILE A 193 0.43 3.08 5.56
C ILE A 193 -0.35 1.79 5.35
N ALA A 194 -0.30 1.25 4.13
CA ALA A 194 -0.67 -0.11 3.82
C ALA A 194 0.43 -0.78 2.99
N LEU A 195 0.76 -2.03 3.28
CA LEU A 195 1.70 -2.85 2.52
C LEU A 195 0.97 -4.07 1.95
N PHE A 196 1.26 -4.42 0.71
CA PHE A 196 0.59 -5.48 -0.05
C PHE A 196 1.60 -6.54 -0.48
N ALA A 197 1.20 -7.80 -0.40
CA ALA A 197 1.95 -8.95 -0.88
C ALA A 197 1.77 -9.12 -2.41
N GLY A 198 2.40 -8.23 -3.18
CA GLY A 198 2.31 -8.18 -4.64
C GLY A 198 2.12 -6.76 -5.17
N SER A 199 1.91 -6.63 -6.49
CA SER A 199 1.52 -5.38 -7.14
C SER A 199 0.02 -5.39 -7.48
N PRO A 200 -0.82 -4.58 -6.81
CA PRO A 200 -2.25 -4.53 -7.07
C PRO A 200 -2.57 -3.67 -8.29
N SER A 201 -3.42 -4.17 -9.20
CA SER A 201 -4.00 -3.35 -10.27
C SER A 201 -5.16 -2.48 -9.79
N GLN A 202 -5.74 -2.82 -8.63
CA GLN A 202 -6.85 -2.09 -8.05
C GLN A 202 -6.76 -2.08 -6.52
N VAL A 203 -6.85 -0.88 -5.94
CA VAL A 203 -6.92 -0.68 -4.49
C VAL A 203 -8.21 0.05 -4.14
N GLU A 204 -8.98 -0.50 -3.22
CA GLU A 204 -10.17 0.12 -2.66
C GLU A 204 -9.88 0.64 -1.25
N VAL A 205 -10.30 1.87 -0.98
CA VAL A 205 -10.34 2.44 0.36
C VAL A 205 -11.80 2.72 0.68
N ARG A 206 -12.30 2.09 1.75
CA ARG A 206 -13.70 2.16 2.17
C ARG A 206 -13.80 2.67 3.59
N GLU A 207 -14.87 3.41 3.84
CA GLU A 207 -15.27 3.75 5.21
C GLU A 207 -15.45 2.49 6.08
N PRO A 208 -15.21 2.59 7.40
CA PRO A 208 -15.40 1.46 8.30
C PRO A 208 -16.88 1.05 8.42
N ASP A 209 -17.13 -0.24 8.57
CA ASP A 209 -18.47 -0.86 8.63
C ASP A 209 -19.17 -0.67 10.00
N VAL A 210 -19.03 0.51 10.61
CA VAL A 210 -19.46 0.78 12.00
C VAL A 210 -20.75 1.59 12.11
N ALA A 211 -21.25 2.17 11.00
CA ALA A 211 -22.45 3.01 11.04
C ALA A 211 -23.30 2.88 9.78
N ILE A 212 -24.61 2.78 9.99
CA ILE A 212 -25.61 2.89 8.92
C ILE A 212 -25.90 4.38 8.73
N ARG A 213 -25.83 4.85 7.48
CA ARG A 213 -26.13 6.23 7.13
C ARG A 213 -27.46 6.28 6.40
N PHE A 214 -28.31 7.22 6.78
CA PHE A 214 -29.51 7.57 6.02
C PHE A 214 -29.34 8.96 5.43
N GLY A 215 -29.63 9.11 4.15
CA GLY A 215 -29.41 10.37 3.46
C GLY A 215 -29.98 10.41 2.07
N VAL A 216 -29.83 11.58 1.47
CA VAL A 216 -30.23 11.89 0.11
C VAL A 216 -29.07 12.61 -0.56
N GLU A 217 -28.89 12.38 -1.84
CA GLU A 217 -27.83 13.01 -2.60
C GLU A 217 -28.35 14.26 -3.31
N ARG A 218 -27.51 15.30 -3.35
CA ARG A 218 -27.82 16.47 -4.18
C ARG A 218 -27.44 16.18 -5.61
N VAL A 219 -28.35 16.49 -6.53
CA VAL A 219 -28.04 16.43 -7.96
C VAL A 219 -26.91 17.41 -8.25
N LYS A 220 -25.91 16.98 -9.03
CA LYS A 220 -24.82 17.85 -9.47
C LYS A 220 -25.00 18.15 -10.95
N VAL A 221 -24.99 19.44 -11.31
CA VAL A 221 -24.98 19.90 -12.70
C VAL A 221 -23.67 20.66 -12.91
N ASN A 222 -22.84 20.22 -13.86
CA ASN A 222 -21.50 20.76 -14.10
C ASN A 222 -20.63 20.82 -12.83
N GLY A 223 -20.69 19.78 -11.99
CA GLY A 223 -19.96 19.67 -10.73
C GLY A 223 -20.48 20.54 -9.58
N LYS A 224 -21.48 21.40 -9.81
CA LYS A 224 -22.10 22.23 -8.77
C LYS A 224 -23.35 21.53 -8.22
N PRO A 225 -23.50 21.43 -6.89
CA PRO A 225 -24.68 20.83 -6.29
C PRO A 225 -25.91 21.75 -6.49
N THR A 226 -27.02 21.18 -6.95
CA THR A 226 -28.32 21.84 -7.02
C THR A 226 -29.08 21.62 -5.72
N ASP A 227 -30.28 22.19 -5.63
CA ASP A 227 -31.19 22.00 -4.50
C ASP A 227 -32.06 20.74 -4.61
N ASP A 228 -31.99 20.05 -5.75
CA ASP A 228 -32.75 18.83 -6.01
C ASP A 228 -32.10 17.66 -5.28
N LEU A 229 -32.95 16.81 -4.70
CA LEU A 229 -32.53 15.71 -3.85
C LEU A 229 -32.98 14.40 -4.45
N ARG A 230 -32.04 13.48 -4.66
CA ARG A 230 -32.32 12.16 -5.23
C ARG A 230 -31.83 11.05 -4.34
N ILE A 231 -32.44 9.89 -4.56
CA ILE A 231 -31.98 8.60 -4.09
C ILE A 231 -32.00 7.62 -5.25
N ASN A 232 -31.18 6.58 -5.16
CA ASN A 232 -31.26 5.43 -6.05
C ASN A 232 -32.33 4.49 -5.51
N LEU A 233 -33.35 4.20 -6.31
CA LEU A 233 -34.43 3.30 -5.93
C LEU A 233 -33.88 1.92 -5.63
N ARG A 234 -34.32 1.36 -4.50
CA ARG A 234 -34.05 -0.03 -4.11
C ARG A 234 -35.35 -0.80 -3.97
N GLY A 235 -35.31 -2.05 -4.43
CA GLY A 235 -36.39 -3.01 -4.21
C GLY A 235 -36.49 -3.44 -2.75
N PHE A 236 -37.49 -4.29 -2.44
CA PHE A 236 -37.72 -4.82 -1.08
C PHE A 236 -36.53 -5.62 -0.52
N GLU A 237 -35.71 -6.18 -1.40
CA GLU A 237 -34.49 -6.94 -1.09
C GLU A 237 -33.26 -6.04 -0.85
N GLY A 238 -33.38 -4.71 -1.05
CA GLY A 238 -32.27 -3.76 -0.91
C GLY A 238 -31.34 -3.65 -2.12
N THR A 239 -31.62 -4.43 -3.17
CA THR A 239 -30.94 -4.34 -4.47
C THR A 239 -31.37 -3.08 -5.23
N PHE A 240 -30.40 -2.46 -5.90
CA PHE A 240 -30.68 -1.31 -6.75
C PHE A 240 -31.58 -1.72 -7.91
N VAL A 241 -32.56 -0.86 -8.19
CA VAL A 241 -33.41 -0.98 -9.34
C VAL A 241 -32.70 -0.39 -10.54
N ALA A 242 -32.57 -1.18 -11.60
CA ALA A 242 -32.08 -0.72 -12.88
C ALA A 242 -33.22 -0.53 -13.90
N ASP A 243 -33.06 0.43 -14.80
CA ASP A 243 -33.87 0.57 -16.00
C ASP A 243 -33.55 -0.56 -17.02
N PRO A 244 -34.31 -0.70 -18.12
CA PRO A 244 -34.03 -1.71 -19.15
C PRO A 244 -32.66 -1.58 -19.82
N ALA A 245 -31.98 -0.43 -19.67
CA ALA A 245 -30.63 -0.18 -20.16
C ALA A 245 -29.55 -0.46 -19.09
N GLY A 246 -29.93 -0.90 -17.89
CA GLY A 246 -29.03 -1.21 -16.78
C GLY A 246 -28.63 -0.03 -15.90
N ASN A 247 -29.19 1.17 -16.10
CA ASN A 247 -28.87 2.34 -15.28
C ASN A 247 -29.69 2.36 -13.99
N PRO A 248 -29.12 2.81 -12.85
CA PRO A 248 -29.87 3.02 -11.62
C PRO A 248 -31.07 3.95 -11.84
N VAL A 249 -32.22 3.57 -11.28
CA VAL A 249 -33.44 4.39 -11.33
C VAL A 249 -33.43 5.37 -10.16
N ASP A 250 -33.35 6.66 -10.44
CA ASP A 250 -33.41 7.71 -9.42
C ASP A 250 -34.86 8.08 -9.05
N VAL A 251 -35.08 8.42 -7.78
CA VAL A 251 -36.33 9.03 -7.29
C VAL A 251 -36.05 10.37 -6.62
N ASP A 252 -36.86 11.39 -6.95
CA ASP A 252 -36.82 12.70 -6.32
C ASP A 252 -37.56 12.69 -4.97
N VAL A 253 -36.87 13.08 -3.91
CA VAL A 253 -37.44 13.15 -2.56
C VAL A 253 -38.17 14.49 -2.34
N GLY A 254 -37.65 15.56 -2.93
CA GLY A 254 -38.12 16.93 -2.71
C GLY A 254 -38.05 17.41 -1.25
N TRP A 255 -38.34 18.70 -1.07
CA TRP A 255 -38.40 19.35 0.24
C TRP A 255 -39.85 19.54 0.68
N ARG A 256 -40.19 19.14 1.91
CA ARG A 256 -41.45 19.58 2.55
C ARG A 256 -41.34 21.04 2.98
N LYS A 257 -40.18 21.41 3.54
CA LYS A 257 -39.85 22.79 3.91
C LYS A 257 -38.35 23.04 3.78
N LYS A 258 -37.96 23.66 2.66
CA LYS A 258 -36.56 23.92 2.29
C LYS A 258 -35.80 24.76 3.32
N SER A 259 -36.42 25.83 3.83
CA SER A 259 -35.78 26.74 4.81
C SER A 259 -35.40 26.07 6.13
N ARG A 260 -36.02 24.93 6.46
CA ARG A 260 -35.72 24.13 7.66
C ARG A 260 -35.04 22.80 7.34
N ARG A 261 -34.65 22.57 6.08
CA ARG A 261 -34.07 21.31 5.59
C ARG A 261 -34.92 20.07 5.93
N VAL A 262 -36.25 20.19 5.78
CA VAL A 262 -37.18 19.09 6.05
C VAL A 262 -37.55 18.38 4.76
N LEU A 263 -37.21 17.10 4.66
CA LEU A 263 -37.52 16.22 3.53
C LEU A 263 -39.02 15.91 3.43
N ASN A 264 -39.50 15.67 2.21
CA ASN A 264 -40.87 15.24 1.98
C ASN A 264 -40.98 13.71 1.94
N ILE A 265 -41.02 13.09 3.12
CA ILE A 265 -41.11 11.63 3.25
C ILE A 265 -42.42 11.08 2.68
N PHE A 266 -43.52 11.85 2.72
CA PHE A 266 -44.80 11.42 2.13
C PHE A 266 -44.74 11.38 0.61
N LYS A 267 -44.12 12.37 -0.03
CA LYS A 267 -43.85 12.36 -1.47
C LYS A 267 -42.93 11.19 -1.83
N LEU A 268 -41.89 10.95 -1.05
CA LEU A 268 -41.01 9.80 -1.26
C LEU A 268 -41.80 8.48 -1.22
N ALA A 269 -42.66 8.30 -0.21
CA ALA A 269 -43.51 7.11 -0.09
C ALA A 269 -44.48 6.96 -1.28
N SER A 270 -45.07 8.05 -1.79
CA SER A 270 -45.91 7.97 -2.99
C SER A 270 -45.11 7.62 -4.24
N ASP A 271 -43.89 8.15 -4.37
CA ASP A 271 -43.09 8.03 -5.58
C ASP A 271 -42.43 6.63 -5.71
N ILE A 272 -42.16 5.94 -4.58
CA ILE A 272 -41.69 4.54 -4.56
C ILE A 272 -42.81 3.51 -4.79
N LYS A 273 -44.08 3.90 -4.65
CA LYS A 273 -45.25 3.02 -4.90
C LYS A 273 -45.51 2.87 -6.41
N THR A 274 -45.90 1.68 -6.88
CA THR A 274 -46.44 1.49 -8.24
C THR A 274 -47.92 1.91 -8.30
N ASN A 275 -48.33 2.60 -9.38
CA ASN A 275 -49.74 2.90 -9.66
C ASN A 275 -50.36 1.87 -10.65
N GLY A 276 -50.04 0.59 -10.50
CA GLY A 276 -50.62 -0.50 -11.31
C GLY A 276 -49.86 -0.91 -12.57
N ASP A 277 -48.90 -0.11 -13.05
CA ASP A 277 -47.92 -0.56 -14.05
C ASP A 277 -46.68 -1.12 -13.34
N TRP A 278 -46.35 -2.40 -13.57
CA TRP A 278 -45.12 -3.00 -13.05
C TRP A 278 -43.91 -2.24 -13.61
N LYS A 279 -43.20 -1.54 -12.73
CA LYS A 279 -41.87 -0.97 -12.99
C LYS A 279 -40.90 -1.68 -12.06
N PRO A 280 -39.68 -2.01 -12.52
CA PRO A 280 -38.68 -2.68 -11.69
C PRO A 280 -38.58 -2.03 -10.30
N GLY A 281 -38.60 -2.85 -9.25
CA GLY A 281 -38.42 -2.52 -7.83
C GLY A 281 -39.28 -1.41 -7.18
N LYS A 282 -40.42 -1.06 -7.78
CA LYS A 282 -41.48 -0.32 -7.08
C LYS A 282 -42.41 -1.28 -6.34
N ILE A 283 -42.98 -0.81 -5.21
CA ILE A 283 -43.77 -1.64 -4.29
C ILE A 283 -45.27 -1.52 -4.63
N ASP A 284 -45.95 -2.65 -4.73
CA ASP A 284 -47.37 -2.81 -5.08
C ASP A 284 -48.33 -2.59 -3.89
N ARG A 285 -47.81 -2.70 -2.66
CA ARG A 285 -48.48 -2.34 -1.41
C ARG A 285 -48.14 -0.92 -0.94
N GLU A 286 -48.81 -0.46 0.11
CA GLU A 286 -48.39 0.77 0.79
C GLU A 286 -46.98 0.59 1.38
N PRO A 287 -46.05 1.52 1.09
CA PRO A 287 -44.70 1.48 1.64
C PRO A 287 -44.73 1.78 3.14
N GLY A 288 -44.16 0.89 3.92
CA GLY A 288 -43.97 1.06 5.36
C GLY A 288 -42.66 1.78 5.68
N ALA A 289 -42.39 1.97 6.97
CA ALA A 289 -41.18 2.63 7.44
C ALA A 289 -39.89 1.92 6.95
N ARG A 290 -39.91 0.59 6.84
CA ARG A 290 -38.79 -0.21 6.30
C ARG A 290 -38.46 0.17 4.86
N ASP A 291 -39.48 0.31 4.02
CA ASP A 291 -39.34 0.56 2.59
C ASP A 291 -38.77 1.97 2.34
N ILE A 292 -39.11 2.93 3.20
CA ILE A 292 -38.54 4.27 3.18
C ILE A 292 -37.09 4.23 3.68
N ALA A 293 -36.82 3.52 4.77
CA ALA A 293 -35.48 3.44 5.37
C ALA A 293 -34.46 2.83 4.40
N ILE A 294 -34.79 1.70 3.76
CA ILE A 294 -33.88 1.02 2.82
C ILE A 294 -33.54 1.92 1.62
N ASN A 295 -34.51 2.73 1.16
CA ASN A 295 -34.31 3.67 0.06
C ASN A 295 -33.50 4.92 0.47
N LEU A 296 -33.47 5.26 1.76
CA LEU A 296 -32.62 6.31 2.31
C LEU A 296 -31.23 5.81 2.71
N GLU A 297 -31.00 4.49 2.71
CA GLU A 297 -29.74 3.89 3.15
C GLU A 297 -28.59 4.24 2.19
N GLN A 298 -27.56 4.87 2.75
CA GLN A 298 -26.31 5.19 2.07
C GLN A 298 -25.26 4.13 2.41
N LEU A 299 -24.76 3.47 1.36
CA LEU A 299 -23.66 2.53 1.51
C LEU A 299 -22.38 3.28 1.90
N PRO A 300 -21.46 2.61 2.62
CA PRO A 300 -20.14 3.15 2.89
C PRO A 300 -19.48 3.65 1.61
N TYR A 301 -18.89 4.85 1.66
CA TYR A 301 -18.17 5.37 0.50
C TYR A 301 -16.97 4.47 0.20
N VAL A 302 -16.83 4.08 -1.07
CA VAL A 302 -15.69 3.31 -1.58
C VAL A 302 -14.95 4.16 -2.60
N GLN A 303 -13.73 4.58 -2.26
CA GLN A 303 -12.80 5.13 -3.24
C GLN A 303 -12.06 3.99 -3.90
N VAL A 304 -12.07 3.96 -5.23
CA VAL A 304 -11.36 2.96 -6.03
C VAL A 304 -10.21 3.65 -6.75
N PHE A 305 -9.02 3.07 -6.64
CA PHE A 305 -7.83 3.42 -7.39
C PHE A 305 -7.52 2.27 -8.35
N THR A 306 -7.39 2.56 -9.63
CA THR A 306 -7.06 1.56 -10.67
C THR A 306 -5.88 2.03 -11.48
N THR A 307 -5.01 1.10 -11.86
CA THR A 307 -3.99 1.32 -12.87
C THR A 307 -4.59 0.95 -14.22
N ASP A 308 -4.95 1.93 -15.04
CA ASP A 308 -5.57 1.69 -16.35
C ASP A 308 -4.53 1.38 -17.47
N GLU A 309 -3.24 1.53 -17.18
CA GLU A 309 -2.14 1.14 -18.08
C GLU A 309 -1.23 0.09 -17.41
N PRO A 310 -0.72 -0.92 -18.14
CA PRO A 310 0.36 -1.75 -17.62
C PRO A 310 1.53 -0.84 -17.27
N GLU A 311 2.19 -1.07 -16.11
CA GLU A 311 3.42 -0.37 -15.72
C GLU A 311 4.50 -0.61 -16.79
N SER A 312 4.51 0.24 -17.83
CA SER A 312 5.44 0.08 -18.95
C SER A 312 6.80 0.69 -18.64
N GLU A 313 6.94 1.51 -17.60
CA GLU A 313 8.16 2.29 -17.38
C GLU A 313 8.39 2.53 -15.88
N GLY A 314 9.19 1.66 -15.25
CA GLY A 314 10.01 2.11 -14.12
C GLY A 314 10.84 3.32 -14.57
N SER A 315 10.96 4.32 -13.70
CA SER A 315 11.67 5.60 -13.87
C SER A 315 12.61 5.66 -15.08
N LYS A 316 12.10 5.94 -16.29
CA LYS A 316 12.99 6.31 -17.39
C LYS A 316 13.61 7.66 -17.02
N PRO A 317 14.94 7.83 -17.11
CA PRO A 317 15.51 9.16 -17.09
C PRO A 317 14.82 9.94 -18.21
N ALA A 318 14.25 11.09 -17.87
CA ALA A 318 13.48 11.89 -18.82
C ALA A 318 14.39 12.35 -19.96
N ASP A 319 14.33 11.64 -21.09
CA ASP A 319 14.92 12.06 -22.35
C ASP A 319 14.09 13.22 -22.91
N SER A 320 14.30 14.40 -22.32
CA SER A 320 13.68 15.68 -22.68
C SER A 320 12.14 15.74 -22.55
N PHE A 321 11.66 16.65 -21.69
CA PHE A 321 10.25 16.97 -21.59
C PHE A 321 9.76 17.68 -22.87
N VAL A 322 9.21 16.92 -23.81
CA VAL A 322 8.37 17.44 -24.90
C VAL A 322 7.11 16.60 -24.97
N SER A 323 5.94 17.25 -24.95
CA SER A 323 4.65 16.56 -25.15
C SER A 323 4.59 15.99 -26.57
N ILE A 324 3.86 14.87 -26.74
CA ILE A 324 3.73 14.06 -27.97
C ILE A 324 3.23 14.85 -29.22
N GLN A 325 3.01 16.17 -29.16
CA GLN A 325 2.65 17.00 -30.30
C GLN A 325 3.32 18.40 -30.36
N GLY A 326 4.47 18.60 -29.68
CA GLY A 326 5.30 19.80 -29.92
C GLY A 326 4.63 21.15 -29.62
N LYS A 327 3.61 21.21 -28.76
CA LYS A 327 3.00 22.46 -28.28
C LYS A 327 3.28 22.68 -26.79
N PRO A 328 3.55 23.93 -26.34
CA PRO A 328 3.77 24.24 -24.95
C PRO A 328 2.50 24.03 -24.11
N ALA A 329 2.73 23.75 -22.82
CA ALA A 329 1.76 23.33 -21.81
C ALA A 329 0.45 24.14 -21.76
N ILE A 330 -0.63 23.43 -21.40
CA ILE A 330 -1.97 23.96 -21.17
C ILE A 330 -1.93 25.04 -20.07
N ALA A 331 -2.50 26.22 -20.36
CA ALA A 331 -2.67 27.30 -19.41
C ALA A 331 -3.79 27.00 -18.40
N LEU A 332 -3.52 27.16 -17.10
CA LEU A 332 -4.54 27.22 -16.04
C LEU A 332 -4.77 28.68 -15.62
N GLN A 333 -5.98 28.99 -15.12
CA GLN A 333 -6.39 30.35 -14.74
C GLN A 333 -5.47 31.00 -13.69
N ASN A 334 -5.31 32.33 -13.77
CA ASN A 334 -4.54 33.24 -12.92
C ASN A 334 -3.02 33.39 -13.18
N GLY A 335 -2.55 33.16 -14.41
CA GLY A 335 -1.34 33.83 -14.93
C GLY A 335 -0.02 33.63 -14.16
N ARG A 336 0.11 32.55 -13.38
CA ARG A 336 1.37 32.18 -12.72
C ARG A 336 2.12 31.17 -13.58
N TYR A 337 3.34 31.54 -14.00
CA TYR A 337 4.27 30.61 -14.64
C TYR A 337 4.97 29.76 -13.58
N VAL A 338 5.18 28.47 -13.85
CA VAL A 338 6.20 27.68 -13.15
C VAL A 338 7.46 27.75 -13.99
N HIS A 339 8.42 28.58 -13.59
CA HIS A 339 9.80 28.40 -14.04
C HIS A 339 10.39 27.26 -13.23
N ILE A 340 10.64 26.12 -13.88
CA ILE A 340 11.50 25.08 -13.33
C ILE A 340 12.92 25.47 -13.73
N ASP A 341 13.55 26.32 -12.93
CA ASP A 341 14.98 26.52 -13.08
C ASP A 341 15.70 25.21 -12.72
N ARG A 342 16.61 24.81 -13.61
CA ARG A 342 17.44 23.61 -13.48
C ARG A 342 18.19 23.66 -12.15
N ILE A 343 17.96 22.69 -11.28
CA ILE A 343 18.93 22.35 -10.21
C ILE A 343 20.11 21.69 -10.91
N ALA A 344 21.02 22.51 -11.45
CA ALA A 344 22.31 22.05 -11.93
C ALA A 344 23.15 21.69 -10.69
N ALA A 345 23.44 20.40 -10.55
CA ALA A 345 24.40 19.90 -9.58
C ALA A 345 25.74 20.65 -9.76
N ARG A 346 26.13 21.47 -8.78
CA ARG A 346 27.51 21.93 -8.64
C ARG A 346 28.38 20.75 -8.21
N ARG A 347 28.79 19.92 -9.16
CA ARG A 347 30.02 19.12 -9.03
C ARG A 347 31.13 19.93 -9.66
N ALA A 348 31.99 20.52 -8.83
CA ALA A 348 33.29 20.99 -9.27
C ALA A 348 34.11 19.75 -9.68
N SER A 349 34.50 19.68 -10.95
CA SER A 349 35.61 18.84 -11.41
C SER A 349 36.72 19.77 -11.93
N PRO A 350 38.00 19.42 -11.73
CA PRO A 350 39.13 20.32 -11.91
C PRO A 350 39.46 20.45 -13.39
N ALA A 351 39.38 21.66 -13.93
CA ALA A 351 39.88 21.98 -15.26
C ALA A 351 41.18 22.79 -15.13
N SER A 352 42.28 22.10 -15.41
CA SER A 352 43.48 22.57 -16.10
C SER A 352 43.60 24.09 -16.32
N ALA A 353 44.51 24.70 -15.56
CA ALA A 353 45.06 26.01 -15.86
C ALA A 353 46.06 25.88 -17.03
N GLU A 354 45.64 26.29 -18.23
CA GLU A 354 46.57 26.69 -19.29
C GLU A 354 46.52 28.21 -19.47
N ARG A 355 47.74 28.76 -19.44
CA ARG A 355 48.16 30.13 -19.79
C ARG A 355 47.68 30.45 -21.21
N GLY A 356 47.39 31.66 -21.65
CA GLY A 356 47.74 33.01 -21.21
C GLY A 356 47.61 33.91 -22.46
N GLU A 357 47.47 35.21 -22.19
CA GLU A 357 47.33 36.36 -23.12
C GLU A 357 45.98 36.56 -23.82
#